data_AF-A0A930VBN3-F1
#
_entry.id   AF-A0A930VBN3-F1
#
_cell.length_a   1.000
_cell.length_b   1.000
_cell.length_c   1.000
_cell.angle_alpha   90.00
_cell.angle_beta   90.00
_cell.angle_gamma   90.00
#
_symmetry.space_group_name_H-M   'P 1'
#
loop_
_entity.id
_entity.type
_entity.pdbx_description
1 polymer ?
#
loop_
_entity_poly.entity_id
_entity_poly.type
_entity_poly.pdbx_seq_one_letter_code
_entity_poly.pdbx_strand_id
1 'polypeptide(L)'
;MARAPQHDILFEPVRLGPKVLRNRFWQTPHSIAAGSDHPGFQAAYRGVKAEGGWGAVFVEATAVSVDADVDPLTIVRLWDEGDVRNLRLTTDAIHEHGSLAGLELFYGGAPVNSGEARHPYLGPTQTITDANYLSSVAEMGRDDVADVQQLYVAAACRARDAGFDLVTVGVNHAIGVIARSPSRSGSRRSASSACTASATATPRASSPRPSTPGTGWPGRSTAPTPAGPCRTSVSAGCSTAPRPTTSSAARPSPTTGPFL
;
A
#
# COMPACT_ATOMS: atom_id res chain seq x y z
N MET A 1 -9.38 39.38 0.69
CA MET A 1 -8.56 39.67 1.89
C MET A 1 -7.18 39.09 1.68
N ALA A 2 -6.12 39.76 2.16
CA ALA A 2 -4.77 39.19 2.14
C ALA A 2 -4.67 38.00 3.12
N ARG A 3 -3.78 37.04 2.83
CA ARG A 3 -3.53 35.89 3.70
C ARG A 3 -2.90 36.34 5.02
N ALA A 4 -3.33 35.75 6.14
CA ALA A 4 -2.72 35.99 7.45
C ALA A 4 -1.28 35.42 7.49
N PRO A 5 -0.27 36.18 7.97
CA PRO A 5 1.14 35.75 7.95
C PRO A 5 1.41 34.42 8.67
N GLN A 6 0.67 34.10 9.73
CA GLN A 6 0.79 32.82 10.45
C GLN A 6 0.50 31.58 9.57
N HIS A 7 -0.19 31.76 8.44
CA HIS A 7 -0.49 30.68 7.51
C HIS A 7 0.59 30.51 6.43
N ASP A 8 1.60 31.38 6.35
CA ASP A 8 2.63 31.31 5.30
C ASP A 8 3.41 29.98 5.34
N ILE A 9 3.62 29.41 6.53
CA ILE A 9 4.23 28.09 6.70
C ILE A 9 3.52 26.97 5.92
N LEU A 10 2.20 27.08 5.71
CA LEU A 10 1.43 26.10 4.95
C LEU A 10 1.75 26.12 3.45
N PHE A 11 2.36 27.19 2.94
CA PHE A 11 2.70 27.39 1.54
C PHE A 11 4.19 27.17 1.25
N GLU A 12 4.99 26.85 2.27
CA GLU A 12 6.39 26.47 2.08
C GLU A 12 6.51 25.08 1.44
N PRO A 13 7.47 24.89 0.52
CA PRO A 13 7.70 23.59 -0.09
C PRO A 13 8.32 22.60 0.90
N VAL A 14 8.00 21.32 0.74
CA VAL A 14 8.51 20.22 1.57
C VAL A 14 9.08 19.12 0.68
N ARG A 15 10.32 18.70 0.95
CA ARG A 15 10.95 17.58 0.23
C ARG A 15 10.43 16.24 0.76
N LEU A 16 10.01 15.36 -0.13
CA LEU A 16 9.51 14.02 0.14
C LEU A 16 10.30 13.01 -0.70
N GLY A 17 11.36 12.45 -0.10
CA GLY A 17 12.30 11.60 -0.82
C GLY A 17 12.88 12.33 -2.05
N PRO A 18 12.68 11.80 -3.28
CA PRO A 18 13.15 12.44 -4.51
C PRO A 18 12.21 13.52 -5.06
N LYS A 19 11.00 13.71 -4.48
CA LYS A 19 9.99 14.68 -4.95
C LYS A 19 9.94 15.89 -4.02
N VAL A 20 9.38 16.99 -4.51
CA VAL A 20 9.16 18.21 -3.73
C VAL A 20 7.69 18.59 -3.83
N LEU A 21 7.02 18.66 -2.68
CA LEU A 21 5.66 19.15 -2.56
C LEU A 21 5.68 20.68 -2.54
N ARG A 22 4.85 21.33 -3.36
CA ARG A 22 4.84 22.80 -3.48
C ARG A 22 4.32 23.55 -2.23
N ASN A 23 3.56 22.87 -1.38
CA ASN A 23 2.95 23.40 -0.16
C ASN A 23 2.54 22.24 0.76
N ARG A 24 1.98 22.50 1.94
CA ARG A 24 1.63 21.48 2.94
C ARG A 24 0.19 20.96 2.82
N PHE A 25 -0.51 21.23 1.72
CA PHE A 25 -1.86 20.72 1.48
C PHE A 25 -1.80 19.35 0.82
N TRP A 26 -2.25 18.33 1.57
CA TRP A 26 -2.17 16.93 1.18
C TRP A 26 -3.55 16.28 1.15
N GLN A 27 -4.06 15.97 -0.03
CA GLN A 27 -5.30 15.21 -0.14
C GLN A 27 -4.95 13.73 0.04
N THR A 28 -5.50 13.11 1.09
CA THR A 28 -5.26 11.70 1.41
C THR A 28 -6.05 10.77 0.50
N PRO A 29 -5.58 9.52 0.28
CA PRO A 29 -6.35 8.51 -0.43
C PRO A 29 -7.79 8.46 0.09
N HIS A 30 -8.75 8.58 -0.81
CA HIS A 30 -10.16 8.44 -0.49
C HIS A 30 -10.96 8.02 -1.71
N SER A 31 -11.86 7.07 -1.48
CA SER A 31 -12.77 6.55 -2.48
C SER A 31 -13.76 7.61 -2.96
N ILE A 32 -13.97 7.61 -4.27
CA ILE A 32 -15.02 8.41 -4.93
C ILE A 32 -15.92 7.54 -5.80
N ALA A 33 -15.72 6.22 -5.75
CA ALA A 33 -16.42 5.23 -6.56
C ALA A 33 -16.27 5.44 -8.08
N ALA A 34 -15.17 6.09 -8.50
CA ALA A 34 -14.82 6.16 -9.92
C ALA A 34 -13.98 4.95 -10.33
N GLY A 35 -13.06 4.52 -9.46
CA GLY A 35 -12.14 3.43 -9.74
C GLY A 35 -11.30 3.71 -10.99
N SER A 36 -11.03 2.63 -11.74
CA SER A 36 -10.41 2.70 -13.08
C SER A 36 -11.44 2.68 -14.21
N ASP A 37 -12.72 2.43 -13.89
CA ASP A 37 -13.81 2.23 -14.86
C ASP A 37 -14.44 3.56 -15.32
N HIS A 38 -14.32 4.60 -14.50
CA HIS A 38 -14.78 5.95 -14.82
C HIS A 38 -13.61 6.95 -14.89
N PRO A 39 -12.67 6.78 -15.85
CA PRO A 39 -11.42 7.56 -15.87
C PRO A 39 -11.64 9.07 -16.05
N GLY A 40 -12.68 9.48 -16.79
CA GLY A 40 -13.02 10.90 -16.95
C GLY A 40 -13.47 11.55 -15.63
N PHE A 41 -14.25 10.83 -14.81
CA PHE A 41 -14.65 11.33 -13.50
C PHE A 41 -13.46 11.38 -12.54
N GLN A 42 -12.64 10.33 -12.50
CA GLN A 42 -11.42 10.32 -11.68
C GLN A 42 -10.50 11.49 -12.07
N ALA A 43 -10.22 11.68 -13.36
CA ALA A 43 -9.36 12.75 -13.84
C ALA A 43 -9.91 14.14 -13.51
N ALA A 44 -11.18 14.42 -13.82
CA ALA A 44 -11.79 15.72 -13.56
C ALA A 44 -11.84 16.05 -12.05
N TYR A 45 -12.24 15.08 -11.22
CA TYR A 45 -12.34 15.30 -9.77
C TYR A 45 -10.98 15.54 -9.11
N ARG A 46 -9.94 14.83 -9.54
CA ARG A 46 -8.59 15.02 -9.01
C ARG A 46 -7.93 16.27 -9.59
N GLY A 47 -8.15 16.55 -10.88
CA GLY A 47 -7.68 17.76 -11.57
C GLY A 47 -8.16 19.05 -10.91
N VAL A 48 -9.46 19.15 -10.58
CA VAL A 48 -10.00 20.37 -9.91
C VAL A 48 -9.37 20.62 -8.53
N LYS A 49 -8.92 19.56 -7.83
CA LYS A 49 -8.17 19.70 -6.58
C LYS A 49 -6.75 20.18 -6.85
N ALA A 50 -6.11 19.65 -7.88
CA ALA A 50 -4.79 20.11 -8.29
C ALA A 50 -4.81 21.59 -8.67
N GLU A 51 -5.80 22.01 -9.46
CA GLU A 51 -6.09 23.42 -9.80
C GLU A 51 -6.31 24.27 -8.54
N GLY A 52 -7.12 23.77 -7.61
CA GLY A 52 -7.43 24.43 -6.33
C GLY A 52 -6.25 24.57 -5.37
N GLY A 53 -5.05 24.14 -5.74
CA GLY A 53 -3.83 24.41 -4.98
C GLY A 53 -3.31 23.26 -4.12
N TRP A 54 -3.94 22.08 -4.12
CA TRP A 54 -3.45 20.91 -3.39
C TRP A 54 -2.07 20.44 -3.88
N GLY A 55 -1.07 20.39 -2.99
CA GLY A 55 0.28 19.99 -3.37
C GLY A 55 0.38 18.53 -3.81
N ALA A 56 -0.35 17.63 -3.15
CA ALA A 56 -0.46 16.23 -3.52
C ALA A 56 -1.94 15.83 -3.59
N VAL A 57 -2.26 15.03 -4.60
CA VAL A 57 -3.61 14.56 -4.88
C VAL A 57 -3.56 13.05 -5.08
N PHE A 58 -4.18 12.32 -4.16
CA PHE A 58 -4.24 10.87 -4.23
C PHE A 58 -5.53 10.40 -4.92
N VAL A 59 -5.43 9.30 -5.65
CA VAL A 59 -6.58 8.45 -5.98
C VAL A 59 -6.93 7.57 -4.76
N GLU A 60 -7.91 6.71 -4.91
CA GLU A 60 -8.36 5.80 -3.85
C GLU A 60 -7.46 4.56 -3.68
N ALA A 61 -7.87 3.67 -2.77
CA ALA A 61 -7.26 2.35 -2.65
C ALA A 61 -7.16 1.68 -4.04
N THR A 62 -6.02 1.06 -4.32
CA THR A 62 -5.67 0.56 -5.65
C THR A 62 -5.36 -0.92 -5.54
N ALA A 63 -6.27 -1.76 -6.01
CA ALA A 63 -6.11 -3.20 -6.06
C ALA A 63 -4.87 -3.57 -6.90
N VAL A 64 -3.89 -4.23 -6.26
CA VAL A 64 -2.61 -4.58 -6.91
C VAL A 64 -2.76 -5.69 -7.96
N SER A 65 -3.85 -6.44 -7.92
CA SER A 65 -4.13 -7.60 -8.78
C SER A 65 -5.62 -7.96 -8.74
N VAL A 66 -6.04 -8.85 -9.64
CA VAL A 66 -7.39 -9.45 -9.63
C VAL A 66 -7.71 -10.16 -8.30
N ASP A 67 -6.70 -10.71 -7.62
CA ASP A 67 -6.84 -11.35 -6.30
C ASP A 67 -7.14 -10.34 -5.18
N ALA A 68 -7.04 -9.05 -5.48
CA ALA A 68 -7.32 -7.93 -4.59
C ALA A 68 -8.60 -7.17 -4.99
N ASP A 69 -9.53 -7.84 -5.68
CA ASP A 69 -10.88 -7.35 -5.96
C ASP A 69 -11.57 -6.83 -4.68
N VAL A 70 -12.66 -6.08 -4.79
CA VAL A 70 -13.47 -5.65 -3.64
C VAL A 70 -14.96 -5.56 -3.96
N ASP A 71 -15.40 -6.09 -5.11
CA ASP A 71 -16.79 -6.08 -5.54
C ASP A 71 -17.72 -6.58 -4.40
N PRO A 72 -18.82 -5.87 -4.09
CA PRO A 72 -19.48 -4.81 -4.88
C PRO A 72 -18.98 -3.37 -4.63
N LEU A 73 -17.86 -3.20 -3.93
CA LEU A 73 -17.25 -1.88 -3.77
C LEU A 73 -16.47 -1.50 -5.04
N THR A 74 -16.38 -0.20 -5.31
CA THR A 74 -15.56 0.33 -6.41
C THR A 74 -14.33 1.03 -5.85
N ILE A 75 -13.16 0.54 -6.25
CA ILE A 75 -11.86 1.17 -6.01
C ILE A 75 -11.04 1.16 -7.30
N VAL A 76 -9.84 1.74 -7.29
CA VAL A 76 -8.96 1.73 -8.45
C VAL A 76 -8.38 0.32 -8.67
N ARG A 77 -8.28 -0.09 -9.93
CA ARG A 77 -7.59 -1.31 -10.38
C ARG A 77 -6.30 -0.92 -11.08
N LEU A 78 -5.23 -1.69 -10.86
CA LEU A 78 -3.94 -1.48 -11.52
C LEU A 78 -3.31 -2.83 -11.91
N TRP A 79 -4.10 -3.61 -12.63
CA TRP A 79 -3.84 -5.01 -12.96
C TRP A 79 -3.12 -5.15 -14.29
N ASP A 80 -3.43 -4.27 -15.24
CA ASP A 80 -2.94 -4.36 -16.61
C ASP A 80 -2.68 -2.98 -17.26
N GLU A 81 -2.29 -3.02 -18.52
CA GLU A 81 -1.96 -1.87 -19.35
C GLU A 81 -3.20 -1.03 -19.71
N GLY A 82 -4.40 -1.60 -19.66
CA GLY A 82 -5.66 -0.87 -19.78
C GLY A 82 -5.87 0.06 -18.58
N ASP A 83 -5.68 -0.46 -17.37
CA ASP A 83 -5.72 0.34 -16.15
C ASP A 83 -4.68 1.47 -16.16
N VAL A 84 -3.46 1.17 -16.60
CA VAL A 84 -2.39 2.17 -16.75
C VAL A 84 -2.81 3.30 -17.69
N ARG A 85 -3.43 2.98 -18.83
CA ARG A 85 -3.93 4.00 -19.77
C ARG A 85 -5.05 4.83 -19.16
N ASN A 86 -6.00 4.20 -18.47
CA ASN A 86 -7.12 4.88 -17.85
C ASN A 86 -6.66 5.84 -16.75
N LEU A 87 -5.72 5.41 -15.91
CA LEU A 87 -5.22 6.22 -14.79
C LEU A 87 -4.23 7.31 -15.22
N ARG A 88 -3.55 7.15 -16.36
CA ARG A 88 -2.69 8.22 -16.92
C ARG A 88 -3.48 9.50 -17.19
N LEU A 89 -4.75 9.40 -17.59
CA LEU A 89 -5.62 10.57 -17.73
C LEU A 89 -5.75 11.35 -16.41
N THR A 90 -5.74 10.64 -15.28
CA THR A 90 -5.80 11.27 -13.95
C THR A 90 -4.47 11.90 -13.55
N THR A 91 -3.34 11.23 -13.78
CA THR A 91 -2.03 11.80 -13.46
C THR A 91 -1.75 13.02 -14.32
N ASP A 92 -2.07 12.98 -15.60
CA ASP A 92 -1.88 14.10 -16.53
C ASP A 92 -2.69 15.32 -16.08
N ALA A 93 -3.96 15.13 -15.71
CA ALA A 93 -4.81 16.21 -15.19
C ALA A 93 -4.30 16.80 -13.85
N ILE A 94 -3.70 15.98 -12.99
CA ILE A 94 -3.08 16.46 -11.74
C ILE A 94 -1.80 17.25 -12.05
N HIS A 95 -0.98 16.74 -12.97
CA HIS A 95 0.31 17.32 -13.36
C HIS A 95 0.18 18.63 -14.12
N GLU A 96 -0.91 18.82 -14.87
CA GLU A 96 -1.23 20.09 -15.55
C GLU A 96 -1.20 21.29 -14.60
N HIS A 97 -1.57 21.08 -13.32
CA HIS A 97 -1.56 22.10 -12.28
C HIS A 97 -0.37 22.00 -11.32
N GLY A 98 0.68 21.26 -11.69
CA GLY A 98 1.94 21.15 -10.94
C GLY A 98 1.81 20.45 -9.58
N SER A 99 0.77 19.62 -9.39
CA SER A 99 0.57 18.80 -8.18
C SER A 99 1.25 17.45 -8.34
N LEU A 100 1.59 16.78 -7.23
CA LEU A 100 2.05 15.39 -7.27
C LEU A 100 0.85 14.44 -7.27
N ALA A 101 0.86 13.45 -8.16
CA ALA A 101 -0.15 12.40 -8.22
C ALA A 101 0.25 11.22 -7.34
N GLY A 102 -0.67 10.74 -6.51
CA GLY A 102 -0.43 9.61 -5.61
C GLY A 102 -1.48 8.51 -5.69
N LEU A 103 -1.12 7.30 -5.28
CA LEU A 103 -2.04 6.19 -5.08
C LEU A 103 -1.70 5.37 -3.84
N GLU A 104 -2.66 4.56 -3.39
CA GLU A 104 -2.50 3.65 -2.25
C GLU A 104 -2.66 2.19 -2.69
N LEU A 105 -1.58 1.43 -2.74
CA LEU A 105 -1.62 0.02 -3.11
C LEU A 105 -2.29 -0.81 -2.02
N PHE A 106 -3.23 -1.66 -2.45
CA PHE A 106 -4.12 -2.42 -1.60
C PHE A 106 -4.18 -3.89 -2.03
N TYR A 107 -4.18 -4.78 -1.05
CA TYR A 107 -4.48 -6.20 -1.19
C TYR A 107 -5.51 -6.59 -0.13
N GLY A 108 -6.60 -7.20 -0.58
CA GLY A 108 -7.77 -7.54 0.23
C GLY A 108 -7.48 -8.48 1.40
N GLY A 109 -8.41 -8.50 2.35
CA GLY A 109 -8.39 -9.36 3.53
C GLY A 109 -9.81 -9.77 3.92
N ALA A 110 -9.93 -10.50 5.03
CA ALA A 110 -11.19 -11.10 5.47
C ALA A 110 -12.41 -10.14 5.56
N PRO A 111 -12.27 -8.82 5.83
CA PRO A 111 -13.43 -7.91 5.85
C PRO A 111 -14.04 -7.58 4.48
N VAL A 112 -13.35 -7.82 3.37
CA VAL A 112 -13.81 -7.48 2.01
C VAL A 112 -14.24 -8.71 1.24
N ASN A 113 -15.05 -8.51 0.19
CA ASN A 113 -15.54 -9.55 -0.71
C ASN A 113 -14.74 -9.55 -2.00
N SER A 114 -14.60 -10.70 -2.65
CA SER A 114 -14.17 -10.81 -4.05
C SER A 114 -15.38 -11.23 -4.88
N GLY A 115 -16.33 -10.31 -5.07
CA GLY A 115 -17.61 -10.63 -5.71
C GLY A 115 -17.49 -10.90 -7.21
N GLU A 116 -16.60 -10.16 -7.89
CA GLU A 116 -16.38 -10.26 -9.33
C GLU A 116 -15.38 -11.36 -9.65
N ALA A 117 -14.18 -11.28 -9.06
CA ALA A 117 -13.12 -12.25 -9.32
C ALA A 117 -13.40 -13.62 -8.69
N ARG A 118 -14.09 -13.65 -7.54
CA ARG A 118 -14.38 -14.87 -6.75
C ARG A 118 -13.15 -15.65 -6.33
N HIS A 119 -12.01 -14.96 -6.25
CA HIS A 119 -10.75 -15.55 -5.79
C HIS A 119 -10.72 -15.53 -4.26
N PRO A 120 -10.16 -16.58 -3.61
CA PRO A 120 -10.00 -16.56 -2.18
C PRO A 120 -8.94 -15.54 -1.78
N TYR A 121 -9.22 -14.73 -0.77
CA TYR A 121 -8.18 -13.89 -0.18
C TYR A 121 -7.16 -14.74 0.57
N LEU A 122 -5.94 -14.21 0.60
CA LEU A 122 -4.83 -14.77 1.35
C LEU A 122 -4.55 -13.91 2.57
N GLY A 123 -4.27 -14.54 3.71
CA GLY A 123 -3.97 -13.86 4.95
C GLY A 123 -2.96 -14.61 5.82
N PRO A 124 -2.33 -13.95 6.80
CA PRO A 124 -1.32 -14.58 7.65
C PRO A 124 -1.86 -15.72 8.53
N THR A 125 -3.18 -15.77 8.73
CA THR A 125 -3.88 -16.83 9.46
C THR A 125 -5.30 -16.92 8.92
N GLN A 126 -5.81 -18.13 8.74
CA GLN A 126 -7.20 -18.33 8.36
C GLN A 126 -8.14 -17.75 9.43
N THR A 127 -9.02 -16.83 9.01
CA THR A 127 -9.88 -16.09 9.93
C THR A 127 -11.10 -15.53 9.20
N ILE A 128 -12.17 -15.33 9.95
CA ILE A 128 -13.36 -14.55 9.59
C ILE A 128 -13.34 -13.23 10.36
N THR A 129 -14.17 -12.27 9.97
CA THR A 129 -14.30 -10.99 10.71
C THR A 129 -15.76 -10.62 10.91
N ASP A 130 -16.04 -9.88 11.97
CA ASP A 130 -17.40 -9.40 12.26
C ASP A 130 -17.88 -8.36 11.24
N ALA A 131 -16.94 -7.70 10.54
CA ALA A 131 -17.25 -6.78 9.46
C ALA A 131 -17.87 -7.48 8.24
N ASN A 132 -17.52 -8.75 8.02
CA ASN A 132 -18.08 -9.58 6.96
C ASN A 132 -17.95 -11.06 7.33
N TYR A 133 -18.99 -11.62 7.93
CA TYR A 133 -19.02 -13.01 8.42
C TYR A 133 -19.15 -14.05 7.30
N LEU A 134 -19.37 -13.63 6.06
CA LEU A 134 -19.45 -14.51 4.89
C LEU A 134 -18.12 -14.61 4.13
N SER A 135 -17.15 -13.76 4.44
CA SER A 135 -15.82 -13.78 3.84
C SER A 135 -14.77 -14.35 4.80
N SER A 136 -13.79 -15.04 4.24
CA SER A 136 -12.66 -15.61 4.97
C SER A 136 -11.40 -15.53 4.12
N VAL A 137 -10.25 -15.61 4.79
CA VAL A 137 -8.94 -15.71 4.11
C VAL A 137 -8.38 -17.12 4.27
N ALA A 138 -7.69 -17.63 3.25
CA ALA A 138 -6.84 -18.80 3.39
C ALA A 138 -5.50 -18.39 4.04
N GLU A 139 -4.93 -19.29 4.86
CA GLU A 139 -3.63 -19.05 5.49
C GLU A 139 -2.51 -19.10 4.44
N MET A 140 -1.68 -18.06 4.42
CA MET A 140 -0.52 -17.93 3.54
C MET A 140 0.60 -18.87 3.95
N GLY A 141 1.10 -19.65 2.99
CA GLY A 141 2.43 -20.23 2.99
C GLY A 141 3.53 -19.19 2.71
N ARG A 142 4.79 -19.65 2.69
CA ARG A 142 5.93 -18.77 2.39
C ARG A 142 5.94 -18.29 0.94
N ASP A 143 5.54 -19.16 0.03
CA ASP A 143 5.50 -18.86 -1.40
C ASP A 143 4.38 -17.83 -1.68
N ASP A 144 3.21 -18.00 -1.04
CA ASP A 144 2.11 -17.01 -1.11
C ASP A 144 2.55 -15.61 -0.66
N VAL A 145 3.36 -15.52 0.39
CA VAL A 145 3.92 -14.22 0.85
C VAL A 145 4.82 -13.61 -0.21
N ALA A 146 5.68 -14.42 -0.83
CA ALA A 146 6.56 -13.94 -1.89
C ALA A 146 5.75 -13.50 -3.12
N ASP A 147 4.73 -14.25 -3.49
CA ASP A 147 3.86 -13.95 -4.62
C ASP A 147 3.10 -12.64 -4.40
N VAL A 148 2.49 -12.45 -3.23
CA VAL A 148 1.82 -11.17 -2.90
C VAL A 148 2.79 -10.00 -2.89
N GLN A 149 4.02 -10.17 -2.41
CA GLN A 149 5.05 -9.13 -2.53
C GLN A 149 5.35 -8.77 -3.99
N GLN A 150 5.41 -9.76 -4.89
CA GLN A 150 5.59 -9.50 -6.31
C GLN A 150 4.39 -8.78 -6.93
N LEU A 151 3.16 -9.03 -6.47
CA LEU A 151 1.98 -8.27 -6.91
C LEU A 151 2.11 -6.78 -6.56
N TYR A 152 2.55 -6.46 -5.33
CA TYR A 152 2.83 -5.07 -4.93
C TYR A 152 3.94 -4.43 -5.79
N VAL A 153 5.01 -5.17 -6.09
CA VAL A 153 6.10 -4.68 -6.95
C VAL A 153 5.57 -4.40 -8.36
N ALA A 154 4.85 -5.34 -8.96
CA ALA A 154 4.28 -5.18 -10.30
C ALA A 154 3.33 -3.98 -10.37
N ALA A 155 2.45 -3.80 -9.37
CA ALA A 155 1.56 -2.65 -9.29
C ALA A 155 2.32 -1.33 -9.11
N ALA A 156 3.38 -1.29 -8.30
CA ALA A 156 4.22 -0.10 -8.17
C ALA A 156 4.93 0.28 -9.49
N CYS A 157 5.34 -0.71 -10.28
CA CYS A 157 5.92 -0.47 -11.61
C CYS A 157 4.87 0.07 -12.58
N ARG A 158 3.66 -0.50 -12.60
CA ARG A 158 2.54 0.04 -13.37
C ARG A 158 2.16 1.45 -12.93
N ALA A 159 2.24 1.75 -11.62
CA ALA A 159 1.96 3.08 -11.08
C ALA A 159 2.96 4.11 -11.63
N ARG A 160 4.25 3.77 -11.64
CA ARG A 160 5.29 4.60 -12.28
C ARG A 160 4.97 4.79 -13.77
N ASP A 161 4.61 3.72 -14.47
CA ASP A 161 4.33 3.78 -15.91
C ASP A 161 3.06 4.59 -16.20
N ALA A 162 2.09 4.60 -15.29
CA ALA A 162 0.90 5.44 -15.35
C ALA A 162 1.20 6.92 -15.02
N GLY A 163 2.37 7.26 -14.50
CA GLY A 163 2.77 8.64 -14.19
C GLY A 163 2.61 9.05 -12.73
N PHE A 164 2.36 8.12 -11.80
CA PHE A 164 2.26 8.47 -10.39
C PHE A 164 3.63 8.85 -9.79
N ASP A 165 3.65 9.87 -8.93
CA ASP A 165 4.84 10.35 -8.22
C ASP A 165 5.01 9.69 -6.86
N LEU A 166 3.90 9.30 -6.24
CA LEU A 166 3.81 8.83 -4.86
C LEU A 166 3.07 7.50 -4.82
N VAL A 167 3.67 6.52 -4.16
CA VAL A 167 3.06 5.21 -3.91
C VAL A 167 3.07 4.97 -2.41
N THR A 168 1.89 4.80 -1.82
CA THR A 168 1.74 4.35 -0.44
C THR A 168 1.29 2.89 -0.41
N VAL A 169 1.63 2.19 0.67
CA VAL A 169 1.14 0.83 0.94
C VAL A 169 0.04 0.94 1.99
N GLY A 170 -1.18 0.55 1.63
CA GLY A 170 -2.33 0.57 2.54
C GLY A 170 -2.16 -0.44 3.67
N VAL A 171 -1.93 0.07 4.89
CA VAL A 171 -1.78 -0.72 6.13
C VAL A 171 -2.82 -0.34 7.19
N ASN A 172 -3.88 0.33 6.75
CA ASN A 172 -4.90 0.98 7.55
C ASN A 172 -6.25 0.25 7.46
N HIS A 173 -7.23 0.75 8.21
CA HIS A 173 -8.64 0.32 8.18
C HIS A 173 -8.93 -1.15 8.53
N ALA A 174 -7.91 -1.92 8.93
CA ALA A 174 -8.00 -3.36 9.25
C ALA A 174 -8.54 -4.25 8.12
N ILE A 175 -8.60 -3.73 6.89
CA ILE A 175 -9.13 -4.42 5.70
C ILE A 175 -8.03 -5.05 4.84
N GLY A 176 -6.81 -4.51 4.89
CA GLY A 176 -5.69 -5.01 4.10
C GLY A 176 -4.93 -6.12 4.80
N VAL A 177 -4.33 -7.03 4.02
CA VAL A 177 -3.52 -8.16 4.53
C VAL A 177 -2.41 -7.73 5.49
N ILE A 178 -1.83 -6.54 5.28
CA ILE A 178 -0.72 -6.00 6.09
C ILE A 178 -1.24 -5.36 7.39
N ALA A 179 -2.51 -4.92 7.44
CA ALA A 179 -3.06 -4.16 8.57
C ALA A 179 -3.25 -5.01 9.85
N ARG A 180 -3.26 -6.34 9.74
CA ARG A 180 -3.48 -7.24 10.88
C ARG A 180 -2.15 -7.77 11.44
N SER A 181 -1.64 -7.08 12.47
CA SER A 181 -0.63 -7.66 13.37
C SER A 181 -1.25 -8.86 14.10
N PRO A 182 -0.55 -10.02 14.21
CA PRO A 182 -1.10 -11.16 14.94
C PRO A 182 -1.35 -10.76 16.39
N SER A 183 -2.60 -10.86 16.83
CA SER A 183 -2.91 -10.83 18.26
C SER A 183 -2.11 -11.96 18.94
N ARG A 184 -1.67 -11.71 20.18
CA ARG A 184 -0.91 -12.66 21.03
C ARG A 184 -1.55 -14.06 21.22
N SER A 185 -2.75 -14.29 20.67
CA SER A 185 -3.54 -15.52 20.80
C SER A 185 -3.40 -16.51 19.63
N GLY A 186 -2.66 -16.19 18.57
CA GLY A 186 -2.47 -17.10 17.42
C GLY A 186 -1.20 -17.96 17.54
N SER A 187 -1.35 -19.28 17.53
CA SER A 187 -0.27 -20.26 17.66
C SER A 187 0.61 -20.34 16.41
N ARG A 188 1.56 -19.42 16.23
CA ARG A 188 2.84 -19.68 15.55
C ARG A 188 3.81 -18.52 15.72
N ARG A 189 4.84 -18.70 16.53
CA ARG A 189 6.08 -17.93 16.44
C ARG A 189 6.90 -18.57 15.32
N SER A 190 6.76 -18.08 14.09
CA SER A 190 7.73 -18.39 13.04
C SER A 190 8.30 -17.08 12.49
N ALA A 191 9.54 -17.14 12.01
CA ALA A 191 10.45 -16.01 11.78
C ALA A 191 9.95 -14.87 10.86
N SER A 192 8.75 -14.98 10.27
CA SER A 192 8.10 -13.91 9.50
C SER A 192 7.62 -12.73 10.37
N SER A 193 7.42 -12.92 11.67
CA SER A 193 7.08 -11.81 12.59
C SER A 193 8.22 -10.79 12.78
N ALA A 194 9.44 -11.13 12.35
CA ALA A 194 10.58 -10.22 12.40
C ALA A 194 10.60 -9.19 11.25
N CYS A 195 9.95 -9.49 10.10
CA CYS A 195 10.00 -8.58 8.95
C CYS A 195 9.21 -7.29 9.17
N THR A 196 8.13 -7.32 9.96
CA THR A 196 7.38 -6.12 10.34
C THR A 196 8.12 -5.27 11.39
N ALA A 197 9.06 -5.86 12.14
CA ALA A 197 9.80 -5.17 13.20
C ALA A 197 11.07 -4.44 12.72
N SER A 198 11.57 -4.72 11.52
CA SER A 198 12.81 -4.12 11.01
C SER A 198 12.64 -2.78 10.28
N ALA A 199 11.42 -2.26 10.11
CA ALA A 199 11.17 -0.97 9.45
C ALA A 199 11.18 0.26 10.38
N THR A 200 11.31 0.07 11.70
CA THR A 200 11.34 1.15 12.72
C THR A 200 12.71 1.35 13.39
N ALA A 201 13.80 0.98 12.71
CA ALA A 201 15.14 1.35 13.17
C ALA A 201 15.48 2.79 12.74
N THR A 202 15.08 3.77 13.54
CA THR A 202 15.57 5.14 13.44
C THR A 202 17.08 5.16 13.72
N PRO A 203 17.96 5.66 12.85
CA PRO A 203 19.35 5.84 13.20
C PRO A 203 19.43 6.98 14.22
N ARG A 204 19.79 6.63 15.47
CA ARG A 204 20.04 7.62 16.52
C ARG A 204 21.32 8.37 16.17
N ALA A 205 21.19 9.51 15.50
CA ALA A 205 22.29 10.44 15.29
C ALA A 205 22.80 10.91 16.65
N SER A 206 24.07 10.63 16.94
CA SER A 206 24.78 11.09 18.13
C SER A 206 25.06 12.59 18.03
N SER A 207 24.18 13.42 18.58
CA SER A 207 24.51 14.81 18.92
C SER A 207 25.26 14.85 20.26
N PRO A 208 26.40 15.57 20.38
CA PRO A 208 27.08 15.71 21.66
C PRO A 208 26.24 16.57 22.61
N ARG A 209 25.86 16.01 23.76
CA ARG A 209 25.28 16.80 24.88
C ARG A 209 26.41 17.26 25.82
N PRO A 210 26.36 18.48 26.35
CA PRO A 210 27.34 18.96 27.33
C PRO A 210 27.19 18.22 28.66
N SER A 211 28.32 18.01 29.31
CA SER A 211 28.50 17.26 30.56
C SER A 211 28.00 18.03 31.79
N THR A 212 27.20 17.37 32.62
CA THR A 212 27.07 17.68 34.06
C THR A 212 27.07 16.38 34.87
N PRO A 213 27.64 16.37 36.09
CA PRO A 213 28.13 15.15 36.72
C PRO A 213 27.13 14.52 37.72
N GLY A 214 27.18 13.19 37.81
CA GLY A 214 27.00 12.43 39.05
C GLY A 214 25.59 11.92 39.37
N THR A 215 25.37 10.62 39.15
CA THR A 215 25.02 9.61 40.19
C THR A 215 24.78 8.27 39.50
N GLY A 216 25.44 7.21 39.98
CA GLY A 216 25.53 5.92 39.30
C GLY A 216 24.46 4.91 39.69
N TRP A 217 24.19 3.97 38.77
CA TRP A 217 23.66 2.64 39.11
C TRP A 217 24.11 1.60 38.08
N PRO A 218 24.50 0.36 38.50
CA PRO A 218 25.16 -0.60 37.62
C PRO A 218 24.18 -1.62 37.00
N GLY A 219 24.45 -2.05 35.77
CA GLY A 219 23.73 -3.16 35.13
C GLY A 219 23.96 -3.22 33.62
N ARG A 220 25.09 -3.80 33.20
CA ARG A 220 25.38 -4.06 31.78
C ARG A 220 24.85 -5.45 31.40
N SER A 221 24.00 -5.51 30.38
CA SER A 221 23.73 -6.72 29.59
C SER A 221 24.18 -6.45 28.15
N THR A 222 24.96 -7.35 27.58
CA THR A 222 25.56 -7.26 26.24
C THR A 222 24.52 -7.49 25.16
N ALA A 223 24.31 -6.49 24.28
CA ALA A 223 23.49 -6.63 23.07
C ALA A 223 24.33 -7.24 21.92
N PRO A 224 23.77 -8.17 21.11
CA PRO A 224 24.43 -8.70 19.93
C PRO A 224 24.42 -7.69 18.76
N THR A 225 25.45 -7.78 17.92
CA THR A 225 25.72 -6.93 16.76
C THR A 225 24.58 -6.92 15.74
N PRO A 226 24.08 -5.76 15.26
CA PRO A 226 23.08 -5.72 14.20
C PRO A 226 23.69 -6.06 12.84
N ALA A 227 23.04 -6.99 12.12
CA ALA A 227 23.28 -7.24 10.71
C ALA A 227 22.94 -6.00 9.87
N GLY A 228 23.73 -5.74 8.83
CA GLY A 228 23.66 -4.53 8.00
C GLY A 228 22.34 -4.35 7.24
N PRO A 229 22.00 -3.12 6.82
CA PRO A 229 20.72 -2.81 6.19
C PRO A 229 20.63 -3.39 4.77
N CYS A 230 19.55 -4.13 4.51
CA CYS A 230 19.17 -4.58 3.18
C CYS A 230 18.65 -3.38 2.37
N ARG A 231 19.37 -2.97 1.32
CA ARG A 231 18.93 -1.93 0.39
C ARG A 231 18.22 -2.59 -0.78
N THR A 232 16.90 -2.46 -0.86
CA THR A 232 16.12 -2.76 -2.07
C THR A 232 15.62 -1.46 -2.66
N SER A 233 16.26 -1.00 -3.75
CA SER A 233 15.77 0.09 -4.56
C SER A 233 14.68 -0.42 -5.51
N VAL A 234 13.49 0.17 -5.46
CA VAL A 234 12.33 -0.16 -6.32
C VAL A 234 12.68 -0.20 -7.82
N SER A 235 13.69 0.57 -8.24
CA SER A 235 14.17 0.60 -9.62
C SER A 235 14.64 -0.76 -10.17
N ALA A 236 15.18 -1.63 -9.32
CA ALA A 236 15.71 -2.93 -9.76
C ALA A 236 14.60 -3.99 -9.99
N GLY A 237 13.47 -3.88 -9.29
CA GLY A 237 12.38 -4.87 -9.37
C GLY A 237 11.50 -4.74 -10.62
N CYS A 238 11.42 -3.55 -11.23
CA CYS A 238 10.56 -3.33 -12.39
C CYS A 238 11.08 -3.95 -13.69
N SER A 239 12.38 -4.22 -13.80
CA SER A 239 12.98 -4.91 -14.94
C SER A 239 12.73 -6.43 -14.94
N THR A 240 12.26 -6.99 -13.82
CA THR A 240 12.10 -8.44 -13.61
C THR A 240 10.65 -8.87 -13.33
N ALA A 241 9.69 -7.94 -13.33
CA ALA A 241 8.29 -8.28 -13.10
C ALA A 241 7.78 -9.18 -14.24
N PRO A 242 7.34 -10.43 -13.95
CA PRO A 242 6.85 -11.33 -14.98
C PRO A 242 5.55 -10.80 -15.59
N ARG A 243 5.41 -10.91 -16.91
CA ARG A 243 4.10 -10.77 -17.57
C ARG A 243 3.17 -11.83 -17.01
N PRO A 244 1.90 -11.53 -16.69
CA PRO A 244 0.98 -12.52 -16.17
C PRO A 244 0.76 -13.61 -17.21
N THR A 245 1.34 -14.78 -16.97
CA THR A 245 0.94 -16.02 -17.65
C THR A 245 -0.28 -16.56 -16.90
N THR A 246 -1.41 -16.68 -17.60
CA THR A 246 -2.59 -17.41 -17.13
C THR A 246 -2.21 -18.88 -16.91
N SER A 247 -1.69 -19.21 -15.73
CA SER A 247 -1.48 -20.60 -15.32
C SER A 247 -2.76 -21.11 -14.67
N SER A 248 -3.72 -21.51 -15.50
CA SER A 248 -4.77 -22.44 -15.10
C SER A 248 -4.13 -23.80 -14.82
N ALA A 249 -3.64 -23.99 -13.60
CA ALA A 249 -3.32 -25.32 -13.11
C ALA A 249 -4.65 -25.95 -12.65
N ALA A 250 -5.24 -26.76 -13.52
CA ALA A 250 -6.41 -27.56 -13.22
C ALA A 250 -6.17 -28.41 -11.96
N ARG A 251 -6.84 -28.07 -10.86
CA ARG A 251 -6.94 -28.94 -9.68
C ARG A 251 -7.95 -30.07 -9.97
N PRO A 252 -7.70 -31.30 -9.50
CA PRO A 252 -8.57 -32.43 -9.79
C PRO A 252 -9.95 -32.25 -9.16
N SER A 253 -10.98 -32.59 -9.93
CA SER A 253 -12.40 -32.54 -9.58
C SER A 253 -12.72 -33.35 -8.31
N PRO A 254 -13.55 -32.85 -7.38
CA PRO A 254 -14.02 -33.66 -6.27
C PRO A 254 -14.99 -34.72 -6.77
N THR A 255 -14.70 -35.98 -6.47
CA THR A 255 -15.58 -37.14 -6.66
C THR A 255 -16.92 -36.92 -5.96
N THR A 256 -18.00 -37.01 -6.74
CA THR A 256 -19.40 -36.97 -6.30
C THR A 256 -19.69 -38.18 -5.40
N GLY A 257 -19.87 -37.94 -4.10
CA GLY A 257 -20.54 -38.89 -3.20
C GLY A 257 -22.06 -38.60 -3.18
N PRO A 258 -22.92 -39.61 -2.99
CA PRO A 258 -24.36 -39.41 -3.01
C PRO A 258 -24.81 -38.68 -1.74
N PHE A 259 -25.54 -37.59 -1.93
CA PHE A 259 -26.29 -36.92 -0.87
C PHE A 259 -27.45 -37.81 -0.41
N LEU A 260 -27.51 -38.07 0.91
CA LEU A 260 -28.71 -38.37 1.68
C LEU A 260 -28.96 -37.21 2.62
#